data_AF-A0A7J4B066-F1
#
_entry.id   AF-A0A7J4B066-F1
#
_cell.length_a   1.000
_cell.length_b   1.000
_cell.length_c   1.000
_cell.angle_alpha   90.00
_cell.angle_beta   90.00
_cell.angle_gamma   90.00
#
_symmetry.space_group_name_H-M   'P 1'
#
loop_
_entity.id
_entity.type
_entity.pdbx_description
1 polymer ?
#
loop_
_entity_poly.entity_id
_entity_poly.type
_entity_poly.pdbx_seq_one_letter_code
_entity_poly.pdbx_strand_id
1 'polypeptide(L)' 'KIVLKAKSLEELIKIRDMALKEGVSAHLVSDMGLTELPPGTITCLGLGPAPEELMDKITGCLALL' A
#
# COMPACT_ATOMS: atom_id res chain seq x y z
N LYS A 1 -8.35 -11.12 0.63
CA LYS A 1 -7.55 -9.93 1.02
C LYS A 1 -6.17 -10.44 1.36
N ILE A 2 -5.13 -9.89 0.75
CA ILE A 2 -3.72 -10.27 0.97
C ILE A 2 -3.06 -9.10 1.69
N VAL A 3 -2.21 -9.39 2.68
CA VAL A 3 -1.46 -8.36 3.41
C VAL A 3 0.02 -8.61 3.19
N LEU A 4 0.72 -7.57 2.75
CA LEU A 4 2.12 -7.62 2.34
C LEU A 4 2.91 -6.59 3.16
N LYS A 5 4.21 -6.85 3.33
CA LYS A 5 5.11 -5.97 4.06
C LYS A 5 5.87 -5.05 3.12
N ALA A 6 5.71 -3.74 3.32
CA ALA A 6 6.61 -2.72 2.80
C ALA A 6 7.67 -2.37 3.85
N LYS A 7 8.85 -1.96 3.39
CA LYS A 7 10.04 -1.64 4.19
C LYS A 7 10.12 -0.16 4.56
N SER A 8 9.44 0.73 3.82
CA SER A 8 9.45 2.17 4.10
C SER A 8 8.25 2.92 3.50
N LEU A 9 8.08 4.17 3.91
CA LEU A 9 7.08 5.08 3.36
C LEU A 9 7.33 5.36 1.87
N GLU A 10 8.58 5.53 1.46
CA GLU A 10 8.94 5.74 0.05
C GLU A 10 8.52 4.55 -0.82
N GLU A 11 8.61 3.32 -0.29
CA GLU A 11 8.13 2.13 -0.99
C GLU A 11 6.60 2.16 -1.14
N LEU A 12 5.85 2.52 -0.08
CA LEU A 12 4.39 2.70 -0.17
C LEU A 12 4.00 3.76 -1.21
N ILE A 13 4.71 4.88 -1.25
CA ILE A 13 4.46 5.95 -2.24
C ILE A 13 4.75 5.45 -3.67
N LYS A 14 5.86 4.73 -3.88
CA LYS A 14 6.18 4.15 -5.19
C LYS A 14 5.11 3.16 -5.65
N ILE A 15 4.66 2.26 -4.76
CA ILE A 15 3.60 1.28 -5.07
C ILE A 15 2.30 1.99 -5.41
N ARG A 16 1.91 3.01 -4.65
CA ARG A 16 0.73 3.83 -4.93
C ARG A 16 0.81 4.43 -6.33
N ASP A 17 1.94 5.04 -6.68
CA ASP A 17 2.10 5.70 -7.98
C ASP A 17 2.10 4.69 -9.14
N MET A 18 2.66 3.49 -8.94
CA MET A 18 2.54 2.39 -9.91
C MET A 18 1.08 1.94 -10.06
N ALA A 19 0.36 1.74 -8.95
CA ALA A 19 -1.04 1.34 -8.97
C ALA A 19 -1.92 2.37 -9.71
N LEU A 20 -1.77 3.66 -9.42
CA LEU A 20 -2.51 4.73 -10.09
C LEU A 20 -2.21 4.79 -11.59
N LYS A 21 -0.96 4.56 -12.01
CA LYS A 21 -0.58 4.50 -13.44
C LYS A 21 -1.23 3.32 -14.18
N GLU A 22 -1.41 2.21 -13.49
CA GLU A 22 -2.05 0.99 -14.01
C GLU A 22 -3.59 1.04 -13.87
N GLY A 23 -4.15 2.15 -13.40
CA GLY A 23 -5.60 2.33 -13.23
C GLY A 23 -6.19 1.62 -12.01
N VAL A 24 -5.35 1.20 -11.05
CA VAL A 24 -5.76 0.57 -9.81
C VAL A 24 -5.95 1.64 -8.72
N SER A 25 -7.13 1.64 -8.09
CA SER A 25 -7.41 2.49 -6.92
C SER A 25 -6.41 2.23 -5.79
N ALA A 26 -5.87 3.30 -5.23
CA ALA A 26 -4.86 3.25 -4.18
C ALA A 26 -5.15 4.28 -3.10
N HIS A 27 -5.07 3.90 -1.82
CA HIS A 27 -5.38 4.78 -0.69
C HIS A 27 -4.37 4.62 0.45
N LEU A 28 -3.68 5.71 0.80
CA LEU A 28 -2.78 5.75 1.95
C LEU A 28 -3.60 5.92 3.24
N VAL A 29 -3.36 5.04 4.19
CA VAL A 29 -3.96 5.08 5.52
C VAL A 29 -2.94 5.71 6.47
N SER A 30 -3.40 6.69 7.24
CA SER A 30 -2.62 7.34 8.28
C SER A 30 -3.20 7.04 9.66
N ASP A 31 -2.31 6.92 10.65
CA ASP A 31 -2.68 6.74 12.03
C ASP A 31 -3.31 8.03 12.58
N MET A 32 -4.40 7.90 13.33
CA MET A 32 -5.12 9.04 13.90
C MET A 32 -4.46 9.60 15.18
N GLY A 33 -3.31 9.06 15.60
CA GLY A 33 -2.65 9.42 16.86
C GLY A 33 -3.34 8.85 18.09
N LEU A 34 -4.17 7.81 17.90
CA LEU A 34 -4.82 7.06 18.97
C LEU A 34 -4.00 5.81 19.35
N THR A 35 -2.82 5.67 18.77
CA THR A 35 -1.86 4.59 19.01
C THR A 35 -0.51 5.17 19.44
N GLU A 36 0.50 4.31 19.54
CA GLU A 36 1.87 4.70 19.94
C GLU A 36 2.59 5.54 18.87
N LEU A 37 2.03 5.65 17.65
CA LEU A 37 2.60 6.45 16.59
C LEU A 37 2.12 7.91 16.64
N PRO A 38 2.94 8.87 16.20
CA PRO A 38 2.50 10.24 16.04
C PRO A 38 1.27 10.34 15.09
N PRO A 39 0.29 11.21 15.39
CA PRO A 39 -0.83 11.45 14.49
C PRO A 39 -0.36 11.84 13.09
N GLY A 40 -1.02 11.30 12.07
CA GLY A 40 -0.69 11.53 10.67
C GLY A 40 0.42 10.63 10.12
N THR A 41 0.97 9.70 10.91
CA THR A 41 1.95 8.72 10.42
C THR A 41 1.27 7.81 9.40
N ILE A 42 1.77 7.75 8.17
CA ILE A 42 1.27 6.81 7.16
C ILE A 42 1.71 5.40 7.54
N THR A 43 0.75 4.50 7.70
CA THR A 43 0.99 3.13 8.19
C THR A 43 0.77 2.08 7.11
N CYS A 44 -0.20 2.27 6.23
CA CYS A 44 -0.60 1.26 5.25
C CYS A 44 -1.01 1.86 3.90
N LEU A 45 -1.01 1.03 2.87
CA LEU A 45 -1.56 1.33 1.55
C LEU A 45 -2.63 0.28 1.21
N GLY A 46 -3.86 0.73 0.96
CA GLY A 46 -4.92 -0.09 0.37
C GLY A 46 -4.87 -0.03 -1.15
N LEU A 47 -5.04 -1.18 -1.82
CA LEU A 47 -5.05 -1.31 -3.27
C LEU A 47 -6.31 -2.05 -3.75
N GLY A 48 -6.85 -1.64 -4.89
CA GLY A 48 -7.93 -2.33 -5.60
C GLY A 48 -9.35 -1.90 -5.21
N PRO A 49 -10.36 -2.75 -5.46
CA PRO A 49 -10.25 -4.10 -6.04
C PRO A 49 -9.72 -4.06 -7.50
N ALA A 50 -8.93 -5.06 -7.88
CA ALA A 50 -8.37 -5.22 -9.22
C ALA A 50 -8.12 -6.71 -9.53
N PRO A 51 -7.99 -7.10 -10.81
CA PRO A 51 -7.62 -8.47 -11.19
C PRO A 51 -6.29 -8.91 -10.58
N GLU A 52 -6.15 -10.20 -10.28
CA GLU A 52 -4.96 -10.79 -9.64
C GLU A 52 -3.67 -10.51 -10.44
N GLU A 53 -3.69 -10.70 -11.76
CA GLU A 53 -2.54 -10.44 -12.64
C GLU A 53 -2.05 -8.99 -12.54
N LEU A 54 -2.97 -8.03 -12.37
CA LEU A 54 -2.64 -6.61 -12.24
C LEU A 54 -2.09 -6.30 -10.84
N MET A 55 -2.65 -6.94 -9.81
CA MET A 55 -2.14 -6.85 -8.45
C MET A 55 -0.73 -7.42 -8.33
N ASP A 56 -0.47 -8.60 -8.90
CA ASP A 56 0.84 -9.25 -8.86
C ASP A 56 1.92 -8.44 -9.60
N LYS A 57 1.55 -7.78 -10.70
CA LYS A 57 2.46 -6.84 -11.39
C LYS A 57 2.89 -5.69 -10.48
N ILE A 58 2.02 -5.24 -9.58
CA ILE A 58 2.27 -4.10 -8.68
C ILE A 58 2.96 -4.57 -7.38
N THR A 59 2.57 -5.72 -6.83
CA THR A 59 2.96 -6.15 -5.48
C THR A 59 3.78 -7.43 -5.40
N GLY A 60 4.04 -8.12 -6.51
CA GLY A 60 4.66 -9.46 -6.52
C GLY A 60 6.09 -9.54 -5.98
N CYS A 61 6.77 -8.41 -5.78
CA CYS A 61 8.09 -8.36 -5.14
C CYS A 61 8.04 -8.19 -3.62
N LEU A 62 6.85 -7.96 -3.04
CA LEU A 62 6.67 -7.77 -1.61
C LEU A 62 6.53 -9.11 -0.89
N ALA A 63 7.07 -9.19 0.33
CA ALA A 63 6.91 -10.36 1.17
C ALA A 63 5.51 -10.39 1.81
N LEU A 64 4.97 -11.59 2.03
CA LEU A 64 3.80 -11.79 2.89
C LEU A 64 4.10 -11.22 4.29
N LEU A 65 3.11 -10.51 4.88
CA LEU A 65 3.23 -9.96 6.23
C LEU A 65 3.08 -11.05 7.30
#